data_AF-A0AAW0VPD4-F1
#
_entry.id   AF-A0AAW0VPD4-F1
#
_cell.length_a   1.000
_cell.length_b   1.000
_cell.length_c   1.000
_cell.angle_alpha   90.00
_cell.angle_beta   90.00
_cell.angle_gamma   90.00
#
_symmetry.space_group_name_H-M   'P 1'
#
loop_
_entity.id
_entity.type
_entity.pdbx_description
1 polymer ?
#
loop_
_entity_poly.entity_id
_entity_poly.type
_entity_poly.pdbx_seq_one_letter_code
_entity_poly.pdbx_strand_id
1 'polypeptide(L)'
;NTNKIFGLFFNLFFFFLSLDEAGDIMTVNINNMLRDFINLAPADVAGWYEALYVFWDILNHPQNVISYKLKPGDIIVLDNMRVLHGRKEFNSTSGKRLLEGCYW
;
A
#
# COMPACT_ATOMS: atom_id res chain seq x y z
N ASN A 1 6.04 -28.63 22.00
CA ASN A 1 5.00 -27.61 22.24
C ASN A 1 5.35 -26.43 21.35
N THR A 2 5.00 -26.51 20.08
CA THR A 2 5.57 -25.67 19.02
C THR A 2 4.47 -24.82 18.41
N ASN A 3 4.73 -23.51 18.41
CA ASN A 3 3.81 -22.43 18.09
C ASN A 3 3.08 -22.65 16.75
N LYS A 4 1.75 -22.70 16.79
CA LYS A 4 0.91 -22.55 15.61
C LYS A 4 0.91 -21.08 15.21
N ILE A 5 1.62 -20.74 14.14
CA ILE A 5 1.44 -19.49 13.43
C ILE A 5 0.07 -19.58 12.74
N PHE A 6 -0.95 -18.92 13.31
CA PHE A 6 -2.21 -18.69 12.62
C PHE A 6 -2.02 -17.51 11.67
N GLY A 7 -1.67 -17.80 10.41
CA GLY A 7 -1.82 -16.84 9.32
C GLY A 7 -3.24 -16.98 8.75
N LEU A 8 -4.06 -15.94 8.88
CA LEU A 8 -5.27 -15.82 8.08
C LEU A 8 -4.85 -15.41 6.66
N PHE A 9 -4.89 -16.35 5.73
CA PHE A 9 -4.69 -16.06 4.31
C PHE A 9 -6.01 -15.59 3.71
N PHE A 10 -6.14 -14.28 3.47
CA PHE A 10 -7.22 -13.73 2.67
C PHE A 10 -6.75 -13.66 1.22
N ASN A 11 -7.15 -14.64 0.40
CA ASN A 11 -6.97 -14.54 -1.05
C ASN A 11 -8.05 -13.60 -1.59
N LEU A 12 -7.69 -12.33 -1.77
CA LEU A 12 -8.55 -11.32 -2.34
C LEU A 12 -7.97 -10.89 -3.69
N PHE A 13 -8.75 -11.05 -4.75
CA PHE A 13 -8.41 -10.56 -6.08
C PHE A 13 -9.04 -9.19 -6.26
N PHE A 14 -8.21 -8.14 -6.17
CA PHE A 14 -8.61 -6.79 -6.51
C PHE A 14 -7.87 -6.32 -7.75
N PHE A 15 -8.55 -5.49 -8.55
CA PHE A 15 -7.86 -4.70 -9.56
C PHE A 15 -6.96 -3.68 -8.88
N PHE A 16 -5.76 -3.49 -9.44
CA PHE A 16 -4.76 -2.55 -8.92
C PHE A 16 -5.30 -1.11 -8.88
N LEU A 17 -6.04 -0.74 -9.93
CA LEU A 17 -6.90 0.43 -10.01
C LEU A 17 -8.30 -0.06 -10.37
N SER A 18 -9.31 0.26 -9.58
CA SER A 18 -10.71 0.03 -9.98
C SER A 18 -11.33 1.32 -10.47
N LEU A 19 -12.17 1.21 -11.49
CA LEU A 19 -12.88 2.34 -12.09
C LEU A 19 -14.38 2.23 -11.86
N ASP A 20 -15.08 3.34 -11.87
CA ASP A 20 -16.55 3.37 -11.94
C ASP A 20 -17.04 3.21 -13.39
N GLU A 21 -18.36 3.32 -13.59
CA GLU A 21 -18.98 3.23 -14.92
C GLU A 21 -18.55 4.38 -15.87
N ALA A 22 -18.11 5.51 -15.34
CA ALA A 22 -17.60 6.64 -16.12
C ALA A 22 -16.12 6.48 -16.48
N GLY A 23 -15.42 5.51 -15.88
CA GLY A 23 -13.99 5.31 -16.03
C GLY A 23 -13.14 6.11 -15.04
N ASP A 24 -13.75 6.72 -14.03
CA ASP A 24 -13.04 7.45 -12.98
C ASP A 24 -12.49 6.50 -11.92
N ILE A 25 -11.34 6.83 -11.34
CA ILE A 25 -10.67 5.99 -10.33
C ILE A 25 -11.51 5.94 -9.05
N MET A 26 -11.98 4.74 -8.71
CA MET A 26 -12.66 4.45 -7.45
C MET A 26 -11.69 4.01 -6.35
N THR A 27 -10.76 3.09 -6.66
CA THR A 27 -9.83 2.54 -5.64
C THR A 27 -8.43 2.33 -6.18
N VAL A 28 -7.44 2.48 -5.29
CA VAL A 28 -6.03 2.17 -5.52
C VAL A 28 -5.61 1.05 -4.55
N ASN A 29 -5.49 -0.18 -5.05
CA ASN A 29 -5.25 -1.38 -4.24
C ASN A 29 -3.81 -1.85 -4.38
N ILE A 30 -2.93 -1.33 -3.52
CA ILE A 30 -1.49 -1.63 -3.60
C ILE A 30 -0.90 -1.83 -2.21
N ASN A 31 -0.38 -3.02 -1.99
CA ASN A 31 0.52 -3.31 -0.88
C ASN A 31 1.58 -4.29 -1.36
N ASN A 32 2.78 -3.78 -1.69
CA ASN A 32 3.83 -4.61 -2.28
C ASN A 32 4.32 -5.73 -1.33
N MET A 33 4.19 -5.55 0.00
CA MET A 33 4.60 -6.58 0.97
C MET A 33 3.62 -7.74 1.06
N LEU A 34 2.36 -7.52 0.69
CA LEU A 34 1.29 -8.53 0.75
C LEU A 34 0.86 -9.02 -0.63
N ARG A 35 1.51 -8.54 -1.70
CA ARG A 35 1.18 -8.95 -3.07
C ARG A 35 1.65 -10.38 -3.31
N ASP A 36 0.71 -11.25 -3.64
CA ASP A 36 0.97 -12.63 -4.06
C ASP A 36 1.19 -12.71 -5.60
N PHE A 37 1.14 -13.91 -6.17
CA PHE A 37 1.23 -14.12 -7.61
C PHE A 37 0.14 -13.37 -8.38
N ILE A 38 0.52 -12.87 -9.56
CA ILE A 38 -0.39 -12.15 -10.45
C ILE A 38 -0.90 -13.14 -11.48
N ASN A 39 -2.22 -13.31 -11.56
CA ASN A 39 -2.85 -14.25 -12.47
C ASN A 39 -2.97 -13.64 -13.89
N LEU A 40 -1.89 -13.65 -14.66
CA LEU A 40 -1.81 -13.15 -16.04
C LEU A 40 -1.24 -14.21 -16.98
N ALA A 41 -1.57 -14.09 -18.27
CA ALA A 41 -0.90 -14.89 -19.29
C ALA A 41 0.59 -14.49 -19.37
N PRO A 42 1.52 -15.43 -19.66
CA PRO A 42 2.95 -15.14 -19.67
C PRO A 42 3.36 -13.96 -20.57
N ALA A 43 2.65 -13.77 -21.69
CA ALA A 43 2.89 -12.66 -22.62
C ALA A 43 2.59 -11.27 -22.01
N ASP A 44 1.69 -11.19 -21.04
CA ASP A 44 1.23 -9.92 -20.45
C ASP A 44 2.05 -9.51 -19.21
N VAL A 45 2.82 -10.44 -18.63
CA VAL A 45 3.56 -10.22 -17.38
C VAL A 45 4.54 -9.05 -17.50
N ALA A 46 5.32 -8.98 -18.59
CA ALA A 46 6.30 -7.92 -18.79
C ALA A 46 5.63 -6.54 -18.83
N GLY A 47 4.61 -6.37 -19.67
CA GLY A 47 3.88 -5.11 -19.79
C GLY A 47 3.18 -4.70 -18.49
N TRP A 48 2.70 -5.66 -17.70
CA TRP A 48 2.13 -5.37 -16.39
C TRP A 48 3.17 -4.80 -15.41
N TYR A 49 4.37 -5.37 -15.36
CA TYR A 49 5.44 -4.83 -14.50
C TYR A 49 5.95 -3.48 -14.99
N GLU A 50 6.03 -3.25 -16.29
CA GLU A 50 6.35 -1.93 -16.86
C GLU A 50 5.34 -0.87 -16.41
N ALA A 51 4.03 -1.16 -16.50
CA ALA A 51 2.98 -0.27 -16.02
C ALA A 51 3.10 -0.01 -14.51
N LEU A 52 3.44 -1.04 -13.72
CA LEU A 52 3.69 -0.89 -12.29
C LEU A 52 4.87 0.05 -12.00
N TYR A 53 5.97 -0.05 -12.76
CA TYR A 53 7.13 0.85 -12.59
C TYR A 53 6.74 2.30 -12.87
N VAL A 54 6.03 2.56 -13.97
CA VAL A 54 5.53 3.90 -14.29
C VAL A 54 4.65 4.43 -13.17
N PHE A 55 3.74 3.60 -12.65
CA PHE A 55 2.90 4.00 -11.53
C PHE A 55 3.71 4.29 -10.26
N TRP A 56 4.71 3.46 -9.96
CA TRP A 56 5.61 3.65 -8.82
C TRP A 56 6.40 4.96 -8.92
N ASP A 57 6.88 5.31 -10.11
CA ASP A 57 7.58 6.58 -10.34
C ASP A 57 6.65 7.78 -10.13
N ILE A 58 5.40 7.69 -10.60
CA ILE A 58 4.38 8.72 -10.33
C ILE A 58 4.16 8.88 -8.83
N LEU A 59 3.94 7.78 -8.10
CA LEU A 59 3.71 7.83 -6.65
C LEU A 59 4.87 8.48 -5.89
N ASN A 60 6.11 8.21 -6.30
CA ASN A 60 7.31 8.67 -5.61
C ASN A 60 7.81 10.04 -6.11
N HIS A 61 7.20 10.60 -7.15
CA HIS A 61 7.57 11.93 -7.62
C HIS A 61 7.37 12.95 -6.48
N PRO A 62 8.35 13.83 -6.19
CA PRO A 62 8.31 14.71 -5.00
C PRO A 62 7.04 15.56 -4.88
N GLN A 63 6.45 15.98 -6.00
CA GLN A 63 5.20 16.76 -6.02
C GLN A 63 3.96 15.98 -5.55
N ASN A 64 4.01 14.64 -5.55
CA ASN A 64 2.91 13.76 -5.18
C ASN A 64 3.05 13.22 -3.74
N VAL A 65 4.13 13.58 -3.03
CA VAL A 65 4.45 13.05 -1.70
C VAL A 65 4.34 14.14 -0.64
N ILE A 66 3.48 13.92 0.35
CA ILE A 66 3.42 14.75 1.56
C ILE A 66 4.19 14.04 2.68
N SER A 67 5.21 14.71 3.22
CA SER A 67 6.00 14.21 4.36
C SER A 67 5.66 15.00 5.63
N TYR A 68 5.11 14.32 6.63
CA TYR A 68 4.82 14.89 7.95
C TYR A 68 5.35 14.01 9.08
N LYS A 69 5.98 14.62 10.08
CA LYS A 69 6.46 13.90 11.27
C LYS A 69 5.44 14.07 12.40
N LEU A 70 4.65 13.02 12.63
CA LEU A 70 3.68 12.97 13.74
C LEU A 70 4.36 13.22 15.09
N LYS A 71 3.73 14.07 15.90
CA LYS A 71 4.05 14.29 17.31
C LYS A 71 3.09 13.50 18.20
N PRO A 72 3.43 13.23 19.47
CA PRO A 72 2.49 12.65 20.42
C PRO A 72 1.20 13.49 20.49
N GLY A 73 0.05 12.83 20.31
CA GLY A 73 -1.27 13.48 20.25
C GLY A 73 -1.75 13.85 18.84
N ASP A 74 -0.87 13.83 17.83
CA ASP A 74 -1.30 14.03 16.44
C ASP A 74 -2.10 12.82 15.95
N ILE A 75 -3.18 13.09 15.21
CA ILE A 75 -3.99 12.07 14.54
C ILE A 75 -3.93 12.35 13.04
N ILE A 76 -3.75 11.29 12.25
CA ILE A 76 -3.89 11.33 10.80
C ILE A 76 -5.03 10.42 10.38
N VAL A 77 -5.88 10.94 9.50
CA VAL A 77 -7.06 10.27 8.95
C VAL A 77 -6.84 10.23 7.44
N LEU A 78 -6.88 9.05 6.86
CA LEU A 78 -6.64 8.83 5.44
C LEU A 78 -7.80 8.06 4.85
N ASP A 79 -8.22 8.46 3.64
CA ASP A 79 -9.03 7.61 2.79
C ASP A 79 -8.16 6.46 2.28
N ASN A 80 -8.29 5.28 2.89
CA ASN A 80 -7.47 4.12 2.58
C ASN A 80 -7.78 3.50 1.20
N MET A 81 -8.86 3.94 0.52
CA MET A 81 -9.18 3.53 -0.85
C MET A 81 -8.44 4.38 -1.88
N ARG A 82 -7.87 5.54 -1.47
CA ARG A 82 -7.28 6.52 -2.38
C ARG A 82 -5.85 6.91 -2.03
N VAL A 83 -5.55 7.09 -0.75
CA VAL A 83 -4.26 7.62 -0.29
C VAL A 83 -3.35 6.49 0.18
N LEU A 84 -2.31 6.23 -0.60
CA LEU A 84 -1.22 5.37 -0.17
C LEU A 84 -0.39 6.09 0.88
N HIS A 85 0.10 5.33 1.86
CA HIS A 85 0.90 5.86 2.95
C HIS A 85 2.06 4.95 3.27
N GLY A 86 3.12 5.55 3.79
CA GLY A 86 4.33 4.86 4.18
C GLY A 86 5.08 5.64 5.23
N ARG A 87 6.30 5.19 5.54
CA ARG A 87 7.20 5.88 6.47
C ARG A 87 8.61 5.81 5.94
N LYS A 88 9.41 6.83 6.24
CA LYS A 88 10.86 6.78 6.06
C LYS A 88 11.47 5.79 7.06
N GLU A 89 12.67 5.34 6.74
CA GLU A 89 13.51 4.57 7.64
C GLU A 89 13.76 5.31 8.96
N PHE A 90 13.99 4.56 10.03
CA PHE A 90 14.32 5.08 11.35
C PHE A 90 15.22 4.08 12.07
N ASN A 91 16.05 4.57 12.98
CA ASN A 91 16.91 3.72 13.78
C ASN A 91 16.07 2.99 14.85
N SER A 92 16.01 1.66 14.76
CA SER A 92 15.27 0.79 15.68
C SER A 92 15.86 0.71 17.08
N THR A 93 17.12 1.13 17.26
CA THR A 93 17.83 1.12 18.55
C THR A 93 17.73 2.43 19.33
N SER A 94 17.18 3.48 18.71
CA SER A 94 17.04 4.79 19.35
C SER A 94 15.57 5.17 19.58
N GLY A 95 15.19 5.39 20.84
CA GLY A 95 13.89 5.94 21.23
C GLY A 95 12.74 4.94 21.28
N LYS A 96 11.57 5.40 21.74
CA LYS A 96 10.32 4.65 21.75
C LYS A 96 9.35 5.28 20.75
N ARG A 97 8.66 4.45 19.96
CA ARG A 97 7.62 4.88 19.02
C ARG A 97 6.41 3.96 19.15
N LEU A 98 5.27 4.53 19.47
CA LEU A 98 3.97 3.84 19.49
C LEU A 98 3.04 4.60 18.56
N LEU A 99 2.34 3.88 17.69
CA LEU A 99 1.19 4.38 16.94
C LEU A 99 0.05 3.41 17.18
N GLU A 100 -1.13 3.95 17.44
CA GLU A 100 -2.38 3.20 17.49
C GLU A 100 -3.18 3.55 16.26
N GLY A 101 -3.75 2.54 15.61
CA GLY A 101 -4.51 2.70 14.38
C GLY A 101 -5.80 1.92 14.45
N CYS A 102 -6.83 2.45 13.80
CA CYS A 102 -8.09 1.78 13.56
C CYS A 102 -8.54 2.07 12.12
N TYR A 103 -9.49 1.27 11.65
CA TYR A 103 -10.17 1.48 10.38
C TYR A 103 -11.66 1.70 10.68
N TRP A 104 -12.33 2.45 9.80
CA TRP A 104 -13.77 2.67 9.83
C TRP A 104 -14.35 2.49 8.42
#